data_AF-A0A068YWI5-F1
#
_entry.id   AF-A0A068YWI5-F1
#
_cell.length_a   1.000
_cell.length_b   1.000
_cell.length_c   1.000
_cell.angle_alpha   90.00
_cell.angle_beta   90.00
_cell.angle_gamma   90.00
#
_symmetry.space_group_name_H-M   'P 1'
#
loop_
_entity.id
_entity.type
_entity.pdbx_description
1 polymer ?
#
loop_
_entity_poly.entity_id
_entity_poly.type
_entity_poly.pdbx_seq_one_letter_code
_entity_poly.pdbx_strand_id
1 'polypeptide(L)'
;MFSNFFGAQARAKAAATPGKPWRLPTLNELSSIVAVREAGEGRAAIDRGAFPATPAARFWSSSTVGRGYFMYVSFTEGSAGEGERNSPGVVRLVRQGP
;
A
#
# COMPACT_ATOMS: atom_id res chain seq x y z
N MET A 1 6.66 -11.28 0.73
CA MET A 1 7.63 -10.82 1.75
C MET A 1 7.08 -9.57 2.42
N PHE A 2 6.73 -9.65 3.70
CA PHE A 2 6.26 -8.49 4.47
C PHE A 2 7.43 -7.53 4.77
N SER A 3 7.16 -6.24 4.82
CA SER A 3 8.13 -5.18 5.13
C SER A 3 7.53 -4.21 6.14
N ASN A 4 8.38 -3.65 6.99
CA ASN A 4 8.04 -2.49 7.79
C ASN A 4 8.10 -1.21 6.94
N PHE A 5 7.73 -0.06 7.51
CA PHE A 5 7.68 1.19 6.76
C PHE A 5 9.03 1.61 6.15
N PHE A 6 10.13 1.45 6.88
CA PHE A 6 11.47 1.80 6.37
C PHE A 6 11.91 0.89 5.23
N GLY A 7 11.62 -0.41 5.34
CA GLY A 7 11.83 -1.36 4.24
C GLY A 7 11.00 -0.99 3.02
N ALA A 8 9.77 -0.52 3.22
CA ALA A 8 8.92 -0.04 2.14
C ALA A 8 9.51 1.19 1.43
N GLN A 9 9.99 2.18 2.18
CA GLN A 9 10.67 3.34 1.61
C GLN A 9 11.98 2.96 0.89
N ALA A 10 12.78 2.08 1.47
CA ALA A 10 14.03 1.62 0.87
C ALA A 10 13.78 0.93 -0.47
N ARG A 11 12.74 0.10 -0.57
CA ARG A 11 12.32 -0.53 -1.84
C ARG A 11 11.88 0.48 -2.88
N ALA A 12 11.14 1.52 -2.48
CA ALA A 12 10.76 2.60 -3.39
C ALA A 12 12.00 3.30 -3.98
N LYS A 13 12.96 3.66 -3.10
CA LYS A 13 14.22 4.28 -3.52
C LYS A 13 15.06 3.36 -4.42
N ALA A 14 15.16 2.08 -4.09
CA ALA A 14 15.92 1.10 -4.88
C ALA A 14 15.30 0.83 -6.26
N ALA A 15 13.97 0.93 -6.38
CA ALA A 15 13.29 0.75 -7.65
C ALA A 15 13.36 2.00 -8.56
N ALA A 16 13.56 3.19 -7.98
CA ALA A 16 13.55 4.47 -8.70
C ALA A 16 14.76 4.60 -9.66
N THR A 17 14.48 4.99 -10.91
CA THR A 17 15.50 5.39 -11.90
C THR A 17 15.38 6.88 -12.21
N PRO A 18 16.46 7.57 -12.63
CA PRO A 18 16.39 8.96 -13.07
C PRO A 18 15.27 9.17 -14.10
N GLY A 19 14.43 10.19 -13.87
CA GLY A 19 13.28 10.52 -14.73
C GLY A 19 12.04 9.63 -14.58
N LYS A 20 12.10 8.55 -13.78
CA LYS A 20 10.96 7.66 -13.50
C LYS A 20 10.96 7.20 -12.03
N PRO A 21 10.79 8.12 -11.07
CA PRO A 21 10.85 7.76 -9.66
C PRO A 21 9.65 6.87 -9.29
N TRP A 22 9.96 5.76 -8.62
CA TRP A 22 8.97 4.97 -7.90
C TRP A 22 8.84 5.53 -6.49
N ARG A 23 7.61 5.64 -6.00
CA ARG A 23 7.32 6.06 -4.63
C ARG A 23 6.30 5.14 -3.98
N LEU A 24 6.21 5.24 -2.65
CA LEU A 24 5.05 4.71 -1.95
C LEU A 24 3.79 5.51 -2.37
N PRO A 25 2.64 4.84 -2.50
CA PRO A 25 1.37 5.51 -2.72
C PRO A 25 0.96 6.31 -1.49
N THR A 26 0.21 7.38 -1.70
CA THR A 26 -0.50 8.09 -0.64
C THR A 26 -1.67 7.26 -0.14
N LEU A 27 -2.23 7.59 1.03
CA LEU A 27 -3.43 6.93 1.51
C LEU A 27 -4.57 7.05 0.50
N ASN A 28 -4.78 8.24 -0.08
CA ASN A 28 -5.87 8.48 -1.02
C ASN A 28 -5.75 7.63 -2.29
N GLU A 29 -4.54 7.41 -2.81
CA GLU A 29 -4.30 6.55 -3.98
C GLU A 29 -4.57 5.08 -3.69
N LEU A 30 -4.27 4.60 -2.48
CA LEU A 30 -4.62 3.24 -2.09
C LEU A 30 -6.13 3.10 -1.83
N SER A 31 -6.74 4.10 -1.19
CA SER A 31 -8.17 4.10 -0.88
C SER A 31 -9.03 4.20 -2.14
N SER A 32 -8.58 4.90 -3.19
CA SER A 32 -9.35 5.05 -4.43
C SER A 32 -9.48 3.75 -5.23
N ILE A 33 -8.62 2.77 -4.97
CA ILE A 33 -8.65 1.45 -5.62
C ILE A 33 -9.30 0.37 -4.72
N VAL A 34 -9.82 0.74 -3.54
CA VAL A 34 -10.58 -0.19 -2.70
C VAL A 34 -11.93 -0.48 -3.33
N ALA A 35 -12.24 -1.76 -3.46
CA ALA A 35 -13.54 -2.27 -3.89
C ALA A 35 -14.07 -3.20 -2.79
N VAL A 36 -14.69 -2.63 -1.74
CA VAL A 36 -15.19 -3.38 -0.57
C VAL A 36 -16.14 -4.51 -0.96
N ARG A 37 -16.93 -4.33 -2.04
CA ARG A 37 -17.86 -5.34 -2.55
C ARG A 37 -17.17 -6.62 -3.07
N GLU A 38 -15.88 -6.54 -3.41
CA GLU A 38 -15.07 -7.67 -3.86
C GLU A 38 -14.42 -8.45 -2.69
N ALA A 39 -14.54 -7.95 -1.46
CA ALA A 39 -13.99 -8.58 -0.28
C ALA A 39 -14.66 -9.93 0.02
N GLY A 40 -13.88 -10.89 0.49
CA GLY A 40 -14.39 -12.21 0.90
C GLY A 40 -13.29 -13.10 1.43
N GLU A 41 -13.62 -14.35 1.76
CA GLU A 41 -12.62 -15.30 2.26
C GLU A 41 -11.54 -15.58 1.21
N GLY A 42 -10.28 -15.30 1.57
CA GLY A 42 -9.14 -15.32 0.62
C GLY A 42 -9.21 -14.25 -0.48
N ARG A 43 -10.18 -13.33 -0.42
CA ARG A 43 -10.47 -12.35 -1.44
C ARG A 43 -10.13 -10.92 -1.02
N ALA A 44 -9.19 -10.30 -1.73
CA ALA A 44 -8.86 -8.89 -1.54
C ALA A 44 -10.01 -7.99 -2.03
N ALA A 45 -10.30 -6.94 -1.26
CA ALA A 45 -11.26 -5.87 -1.49
C ALA A 45 -10.79 -4.90 -2.59
N ILE A 46 -10.58 -5.41 -3.80
CA ILE A 46 -10.02 -4.68 -4.94
C ILE A 46 -10.48 -5.33 -6.24
N ASP A 47 -10.62 -4.55 -7.31
CA ASP A 47 -10.82 -5.08 -8.66
C ASP A 47 -9.61 -5.92 -9.10
N ARG A 48 -9.82 -7.22 -9.19
CA ARG A 48 -8.80 -8.20 -9.59
C ARG A 48 -8.51 -8.22 -11.08
N GLY A 49 -9.42 -7.73 -11.92
CA GLY A 49 -9.17 -7.55 -13.34
C GLY A 49 -8.15 -6.45 -13.56
N ALA A 50 -8.30 -5.32 -12.85
CA ALA A 50 -7.36 -4.22 -12.89
C ALA A 50 -6.05 -4.51 -12.12
N PHE A 51 -6.12 -5.24 -10.99
CA PHE A 51 -5.00 -5.45 -10.08
C PHE A 51 -4.80 -6.93 -9.67
N PRO A 52 -4.51 -7.83 -10.61
CA PRO A 52 -4.54 -9.29 -10.41
C PRO A 52 -3.53 -9.82 -9.38
N ALA A 53 -2.45 -9.10 -9.13
CA ALA A 53 -1.38 -9.49 -8.20
C ALA A 53 -1.52 -8.86 -6.80
N THR A 54 -2.73 -8.45 -6.39
CA THR A 54 -2.96 -7.82 -5.08
C THR A 54 -3.46 -8.84 -4.05
N PRO A 55 -2.63 -9.24 -3.07
CA PRO A 55 -3.08 -10.08 -1.96
C PRO A 55 -4.04 -9.36 -1.01
N ALA A 56 -4.86 -10.13 -0.29
CA ALA A 56 -5.65 -9.66 0.85
C ALA A 56 -4.70 -9.39 2.04
N ALA A 57 -4.20 -8.16 2.14
CA ALA A 57 -3.24 -7.75 3.14
C ALA A 57 -3.28 -6.24 3.38
N ARG A 58 -2.53 -5.77 4.38
CA ARG A 58 -2.30 -4.35 4.65
C ARG A 58 -1.19 -3.82 3.75
N PHE A 59 -1.41 -2.67 3.11
CA PHE A 59 -0.47 -1.99 2.24
C PHE A 59 -0.06 -0.65 2.82
N TRP A 60 1.26 -0.44 2.94
CA TRP A 60 1.80 0.81 3.45
C TRP A 60 1.55 1.99 2.52
N SER A 61 1.10 3.10 3.09
CA SER A 61 1.06 4.39 2.40
C SER A 61 2.20 5.30 2.87
N SER A 62 2.46 6.37 2.13
CA SER A 62 3.38 7.44 2.53
C SER A 62 2.77 8.43 3.54
N SER A 63 1.48 8.29 3.89
CA SER A 63 0.79 9.20 4.79
C SER A 63 1.12 8.88 6.25
N THR A 64 1.46 9.91 7.03
CA THR A 64 1.93 9.79 8.41
C THR A 64 0.87 10.27 9.40
N VAL A 65 0.74 9.61 10.56
CA VAL A 65 -0.03 10.11 11.70
C VAL A 65 0.90 10.23 12.91
N GLY A 66 1.28 11.46 13.25
CA GLY A 66 2.23 11.72 14.32
C GLY A 66 3.64 11.15 14.05
N ARG A 67 4.41 10.94 15.12
CA ARG A 67 5.85 10.61 15.05
C ARG A 67 6.18 9.13 14.85
N GLY A 68 5.22 8.22 15.00
CA GLY A 68 5.48 6.77 15.03
C GLY A 68 4.48 5.91 14.26
N TYR A 69 3.38 6.51 13.79
CA TYR A 69 2.31 5.80 13.11
C TYR A 69 2.19 6.28 11.68
N PHE A 70 1.83 5.35 10.81
CA PHE A 70 1.63 5.57 9.40
C PHE A 70 0.30 4.98 8.99
N MET A 71 -0.27 5.53 7.93
CA MET A 71 -1.51 5.03 7.39
C MET A 71 -1.24 3.84 6.47
N TYR A 72 -2.14 2.87 6.51
CA TYR A 72 -2.20 1.76 5.56
C TYR A 72 -3.62 1.59 5.04
N VAL A 73 -3.75 0.84 3.95
CA VAL A 73 -5.03 0.30 3.47
C VAL A 73 -5.01 -1.22 3.60
N SER A 74 -6.02 -1.77 4.28
CA SER A 74 -6.28 -3.21 4.38
C SER A 74 -7.16 -3.61 3.21
N PHE A 75 -6.60 -4.34 2.23
CA PHE A 75 -7.42 -4.99 1.22
C PHE A 75 -8.04 -6.30 1.74
N THR A 76 -7.80 -6.72 2.97
CA THR A 76 -8.53 -7.87 3.54
C THR A 76 -10.00 -7.53 3.75
N GLU A 77 -10.28 -6.32 4.23
CA GLU A 77 -11.64 -5.85 4.55
C GLU A 77 -12.03 -4.54 3.83
N GLY A 78 -11.10 -3.94 3.08
CA GLY A 78 -11.35 -2.70 2.35
C GLY A 78 -11.41 -1.46 3.23
N SER A 79 -10.53 -1.38 4.23
CA SER A 79 -10.50 -0.30 5.22
C SER A 79 -9.16 0.44 5.24
N ALA A 80 -9.17 1.68 5.73
CA ALA A 80 -7.96 2.42 6.07
C ALA A 80 -7.73 2.36 7.58
N GLY A 81 -6.47 2.38 8.00
CA GLY A 81 -6.12 2.38 9.42
C GLY A 81 -4.71 2.88 9.70
N GLU A 82 -4.40 3.01 10.98
CA GLU A 82 -3.09 3.41 11.48
C GLU A 82 -2.30 2.19 11.94
N GLY A 83 -1.01 2.15 11.59
CA GLY A 83 -0.10 1.09 12.00
C GLY A 83 1.23 1.66 12.51
N GLU A 84 1.79 1.02 13.53
CA GLU A 84 3.13 1.34 13.99
C GLU A 84 4.16 1.12 12.88
N ARG A 85 5.20 1.97 12.83
CA ARG A 85 6.27 1.91 11.83
C ARG A 85 6.92 0.53 11.63
N ASN A 86 6.90 -0.32 12.65
CA ASN A 86 7.51 -1.65 12.68
C ASN A 86 6.55 -2.79 12.32
N SER A 87 5.25 -2.50 12.15
CA SER A 87 4.27 -3.51 11.81
C SER A 87 4.58 -4.16 10.46
N PRO A 88 4.23 -5.44 10.25
CA PRO A 88 4.36 -6.07 8.95
C PRO A 88 3.29 -5.53 7.99
N GLY A 89 3.70 -5.20 6.77
CA GLY A 89 2.81 -4.81 5.69
C GLY A 89 3.38 -5.16 4.32
N VAL A 90 2.54 -5.06 3.29
CA VAL A 90 2.92 -5.26 1.89
C VAL A 90 3.25 -3.91 1.26
N VAL A 91 4.14 -3.93 0.28
CA VAL A 91 4.59 -2.75 -0.44
C VAL A 91 4.08 -2.83 -1.86
N ARG A 92 3.35 -1.81 -2.28
CA ARG A 92 3.04 -1.53 -3.69
C ARG A 92 3.64 -0.17 -4.01
N LEU A 93 4.31 -0.07 -5.15
CA LEU A 93 4.89 1.19 -5.60
C LEU A 93 4.03 1.77 -6.71
N VAL A 94 3.98 3.10 -6.77
CA VAL A 94 3.33 3.84 -7.86
C VAL A 94 4.37 4.66 -8.60
N ARG A 95 4.15 4.87 -9.90
CA ARG A 95 4.93 5.82 -10.69
C ARG A 95 4.34 7.21 -10.49
N GLN A 96 5.21 8.21 -10.44
CA GLN A 96 4.77 9.59 -10.61
C GLN A 96 4.30 9.76 -12.05
N GLY A 97 3.10 10.32 -12.24
CA GLY A 97 2.59 10.66 -13.58
C GLY A 97 3.49 11.69 -14.27
N PRO A 98 3.42 11.80 -15.61
CA PRO A 98 4.11 12.84 -16.37
C PRO A 98 3.67 14.25 -15.95
#